data_AF-A0A091LKA7-F1
#
_entry.id   AF-A0A091LKA7-F1
#
_cell.length_a   1.000
_cell.length_b   1.000
_cell.length_c   1.000
_cell.angle_alpha   90.00
_cell.angle_beta   90.00
_cell.angle_gamma   90.00
#
_symmetry.space_group_name_H-M   'P 1'
#
loop_
_entity.id
_entity.type
_entity.pdbx_description
1 polymer ?
#
loop_
_entity_poly.entity_id
_entity_poly.type
_entity_poly.pdbx_seq_one_letter_code
_entity_poly.pdbx_strand_id
1 'polypeptide(L)'
;DFTEMMRALGYPRLISMENFHTPNFVLVSEVLLWLVKRYEPQTDIPPDVETEQDRVFFIKAVAQFMATKAHIKLNTKKLYQADGYAVKELLKVTSVLYGAMNTKGVERADVSEEDSSKFKFDLGSKIADLKAARQLASEITSKGASLYDLLGKEVELREARTESIARPLEINEAEKMMKVAIDCVLEQVQKTKDMLNNVALDEANLEAKIEKRKLELERSQKRLQTLQSVRPAFMDEYEKIEEQLQKQYSSYLEKFRNLTYMEQLLDDHRRTEQEMFEEAANMLRLMQNRLKEEEQQLLKSGSKWD
;
A
#
# COMPACT_ATOMS: atom_id res chain seq x y z
N ASP A 1 -14.93 6.17 16.15
CA ASP A 1 -15.44 5.05 15.34
C ASP A 1 -15.07 3.66 15.85
N PHE A 2 -13.90 3.07 15.54
CA PHE A 2 -13.64 1.64 15.89
C PHE A 2 -13.90 1.28 17.37
N THR A 3 -13.35 2.07 18.29
CA THR A 3 -13.50 1.86 19.74
C THR A 3 -14.94 1.98 20.22
N GLU A 4 -15.72 2.89 19.61
CA GLU A 4 -17.14 3.09 19.92
C GLU A 4 -17.98 1.93 19.37
N MET A 5 -17.72 1.49 18.13
CA MET A 5 -18.42 0.35 17.53
C MET A 5 -18.18 -0.94 18.32
N MET A 6 -16.93 -1.18 18.75
CA MET A 6 -16.59 -2.34 19.59
C MET A 6 -17.30 -2.28 20.95
N ARG A 7 -17.36 -1.09 21.57
CA ARG A 7 -18.11 -0.89 22.82
C ARG A 7 -19.59 -1.15 22.63
N ALA A 8 -20.18 -0.64 21.55
CA ALA A 8 -21.59 -0.82 21.26
C ALA A 8 -21.96 -2.29 20.96
N LEU A 9 -21.06 -3.03 20.30
CA LEU A 9 -21.20 -4.48 20.10
C LEU A 9 -21.00 -5.30 21.39
N GLY A 10 -20.68 -4.64 22.51
CA GLY A 10 -20.50 -5.26 23.82
C GLY A 10 -19.17 -5.99 23.98
N TYR A 11 -18.10 -5.53 23.34
CA TYR A 11 -16.76 -6.04 23.61
C TYR A 11 -16.36 -5.73 25.06
N PRO A 12 -15.93 -6.72 25.86
CA PRO A 12 -15.82 -6.59 27.32
C PRO A 12 -14.65 -5.73 27.78
N ARG A 13 -13.60 -5.60 26.97
CA ARG A 13 -12.37 -4.86 27.31
C ARG A 13 -12.40 -3.46 26.73
N LEU A 14 -11.98 -2.46 27.50
CA LEU A 14 -11.83 -1.09 26.99
C LEU A 14 -10.66 -1.02 26.01
N ILE A 15 -10.95 -0.58 24.79
CA ILE A 15 -9.95 -0.33 23.74
C ILE A 15 -9.71 1.18 23.63
N SER A 16 -8.46 1.61 23.73
CA SER A 16 -8.01 2.97 23.40
C SER A 16 -7.32 2.99 22.04
N MET A 17 -7.42 4.12 21.32
CA MET A 17 -6.65 4.34 20.09
C MET A 17 -5.14 4.33 20.34
N GLU A 18 -4.71 4.67 21.55
CA GLU A 18 -3.30 4.60 21.98
C GLU A 18 -2.75 3.16 21.93
N ASN A 19 -3.60 2.14 22.12
CA ASN A 19 -3.17 0.74 22.14
C ASN A 19 -2.63 0.23 20.79
N PHE A 20 -2.85 0.96 19.70
CA PHE A 20 -2.40 0.60 18.35
C PHE A 20 -1.32 1.54 17.78
N HIS A 21 -0.79 2.47 18.59
CA HIS A 21 0.36 3.29 18.17
C HIS A 21 1.64 2.46 18.06
N THR A 22 1.74 1.39 18.84
CA THR A 22 2.77 0.36 18.75
C THR A 22 2.13 -1.00 18.47
N PRO A 23 2.82 -1.94 17.80
CA PRO A 23 2.31 -3.29 17.55
C PRO A 23 1.83 -3.99 18.83
N ASN A 24 0.55 -4.36 18.87
CA ASN A 24 -0.08 -5.06 19.99
C ASN A 24 -0.87 -6.29 19.50
N PHE A 25 -0.14 -7.36 19.19
CA PHE A 25 -0.71 -8.56 18.61
C PHE A 25 -1.66 -9.29 19.56
N VAL A 26 -1.40 -9.24 20.88
CA VAL A 26 -2.27 -9.85 21.89
C VAL A 26 -3.66 -9.21 21.85
N LEU A 27 -3.74 -7.88 21.77
CA LEU A 27 -5.02 -7.20 21.65
C LEU A 27 -5.73 -7.50 20.32
N VAL A 28 -4.98 -7.52 19.21
CA VAL A 28 -5.56 -7.83 17.89
C VAL A 28 -6.10 -9.26 17.82
N SER A 29 -5.38 -10.23 18.36
CA SER A 29 -5.82 -11.63 18.41
C SER A 29 -7.03 -11.83 19.30
N GLU A 30 -7.05 -11.20 20.48
CA GLU A 30 -8.21 -11.21 21.39
C GLU A 30 -9.46 -10.64 20.70
N VAL A 31 -9.32 -9.49 20.05
CA VAL A 31 -10.41 -8.84 19.30
C VAL A 31 -10.89 -9.70 18.13
N LEU A 32 -9.97 -10.24 17.32
CA LEU A 32 -10.31 -11.10 16.19
C LEU A 32 -11.06 -12.34 16.63
N LEU A 33 -10.57 -13.02 17.67
CA LEU A 33 -11.21 -14.23 18.19
C LEU A 33 -12.62 -13.91 18.70
N TRP A 34 -12.79 -12.79 19.40
CA TRP A 34 -14.10 -12.34 19.86
C TRP A 34 -15.04 -12.05 18.70
N LEU A 35 -14.57 -11.33 17.66
CA LEU A 35 -15.38 -11.02 16.47
C LEU A 35 -15.77 -12.27 15.70
N VAL A 36 -14.88 -13.25 15.55
CA VAL A 36 -15.19 -14.53 14.89
C VAL A 36 -16.27 -15.30 15.68
N LYS A 37 -16.14 -15.38 17.01
CA LYS A 37 -17.14 -16.04 17.86
C LYS A 37 -18.51 -15.36 17.83
N ARG A 38 -18.58 -14.07 17.50
CA ARG A 38 -19.85 -13.36 17.26
C ARG A 38 -20.53 -13.79 15.95
N TYR A 39 -19.78 -14.22 14.95
CA TYR A 39 -20.32 -14.80 13.72
C TYR A 39 -20.75 -16.25 13.93
N GLU A 40 -19.89 -17.07 14.53
CA GLU A 40 -20.17 -18.49 14.74
C GLU A 40 -19.59 -18.93 16.10
N PRO A 41 -20.45 -19.15 17.12
CA PRO A 41 -19.98 -19.46 18.48
C PRO A 41 -19.19 -20.76 18.61
N GLN A 42 -19.39 -21.70 17.68
CA GLN A 42 -18.78 -23.04 17.66
C GLN A 42 -17.48 -23.08 16.84
N THR A 43 -16.95 -21.93 16.41
CA THR A 43 -15.71 -21.91 15.62
C THR A 43 -14.50 -22.37 16.44
N ASP A 44 -13.81 -23.37 15.92
CA ASP A 44 -12.58 -23.93 16.48
C ASP A 44 -11.34 -23.27 15.86
N ILE A 45 -11.06 -22.03 16.27
CA ILE A 45 -9.79 -21.36 15.97
C ILE A 45 -8.90 -21.46 17.20
N PRO A 46 -7.69 -22.05 17.09
CA PRO A 46 -6.76 -22.16 18.22
C PRO A 46 -6.45 -20.77 18.79
N PRO A 47 -6.65 -20.53 20.10
CA PRO A 47 -6.43 -19.22 20.70
C PRO A 47 -4.95 -18.94 20.99
N ASP A 48 -4.08 -19.93 20.85
CA ASP A 48 -2.66 -19.80 21.17
C ASP A 48 -1.94 -18.90 20.16
N VAL A 49 -1.18 -17.95 20.68
CA VAL A 49 -0.46 -16.90 19.94
C VAL A 49 0.90 -16.61 20.57
N GLU A 50 1.42 -17.51 21.40
CA GLU A 50 2.69 -17.32 22.11
C GLU A 50 3.88 -17.30 21.14
N THR A 51 3.95 -18.24 20.20
CA THR A 51 5.03 -18.31 19.20
C THR A 51 4.69 -17.60 17.89
N GLU A 52 5.72 -17.21 17.13
CA GLU A 52 5.52 -16.61 15.80
C GLU A 52 4.76 -17.53 14.84
N GLN A 53 4.99 -18.85 14.94
CA GLN A 53 4.31 -19.84 14.10
C GLN A 53 2.81 -19.89 14.43
N ASP A 54 2.47 -19.86 15.72
CA ASP A 54 1.08 -19.88 16.18
C ASP A 54 0.35 -18.61 15.75
N ARG A 55 1.00 -17.45 15.83
CA ARG A 55 0.44 -16.18 15.33
C ARG A 55 0.13 -16.22 13.84
N VAL A 56 1.03 -16.79 13.03
CA VAL A 56 0.80 -16.92 11.58
C VAL A 56 -0.34 -17.90 11.31
N PHE A 57 -0.40 -19.01 12.03
CA PHE A 57 -1.49 -19.98 11.92
C PHE A 57 -2.84 -19.35 12.29
N PHE A 58 -2.90 -18.66 13.42
CA PHE A 58 -4.06 -17.93 13.91
C PHE A 58 -4.59 -16.94 12.87
N ILE A 59 -3.72 -16.07 12.33
CA ILE A 59 -4.13 -15.07 11.32
C ILE A 59 -4.64 -15.74 10.04
N LYS A 60 -4.02 -16.83 9.59
CA LYS A 60 -4.49 -17.58 8.42
C LYS A 60 -5.86 -18.20 8.67
N ALA A 61 -6.06 -18.82 9.83
CA ALA A 61 -7.33 -19.44 10.21
C ALA A 61 -8.46 -18.40 10.26
N VAL A 62 -8.23 -17.26 10.93
CA VAL A 62 -9.20 -16.15 10.98
C VAL A 62 -9.50 -15.60 9.59
N ALA A 63 -8.48 -15.32 8.77
CA ALA A 63 -8.69 -14.78 7.44
C ALA A 63 -9.45 -15.75 6.52
N GLN A 64 -9.15 -17.04 6.60
CA GLN A 64 -9.86 -18.09 5.86
C GLN A 64 -11.31 -18.20 6.31
N PHE A 65 -11.56 -18.20 7.62
CA PHE A 65 -12.91 -18.19 8.18
C PHE A 65 -13.71 -16.99 7.68
N MET A 66 -13.16 -15.78 7.82
CA MET A 66 -13.85 -14.56 7.41
C MET A 66 -14.12 -14.51 5.91
N ALA A 67 -13.20 -15.02 5.07
CA ALA A 67 -13.39 -15.07 3.63
C ALA A 67 -14.46 -16.09 3.19
N THR A 68 -14.53 -17.25 3.86
CA THR A 68 -15.41 -18.35 3.45
C THR A 68 -16.80 -18.28 4.07
N LYS A 69 -16.91 -17.82 5.32
CA LYS A 69 -18.16 -17.80 6.09
C LYS A 69 -18.82 -16.43 6.11
N ALA A 70 -18.03 -15.36 6.26
CA ALA A 70 -18.54 -14.00 6.31
C ALA A 70 -18.40 -13.26 4.97
N HIS A 71 -17.73 -13.85 3.98
CA HIS A 71 -17.38 -13.22 2.70
C HIS A 71 -16.59 -11.90 2.85
N ILE A 72 -15.84 -11.74 3.94
CA ILE A 72 -15.01 -10.57 4.22
C ILE A 72 -13.54 -10.93 3.97
N LYS A 73 -12.93 -10.29 2.97
CA LYS A 73 -11.50 -10.45 2.66
C LYS A 73 -10.66 -9.55 3.56
N LEU A 74 -9.85 -10.17 4.41
CA LEU A 74 -8.92 -9.48 5.33
C LEU A 74 -7.48 -9.55 4.82
N ASN A 75 -6.71 -8.49 5.04
CA ASN A 75 -5.29 -8.46 4.73
C ASN A 75 -4.48 -9.02 5.92
N THR A 76 -3.98 -10.24 5.77
CA THR A 76 -3.23 -10.97 6.81
C THR A 76 -1.96 -10.24 7.26
N LYS A 77 -1.25 -9.55 6.34
CA LYS A 77 -0.04 -8.79 6.67
C LYS A 77 -0.36 -7.62 7.60
N LYS A 78 -1.43 -6.87 7.31
CA LYS A 78 -1.87 -5.74 8.14
C LYS A 78 -2.39 -6.18 9.50
N LEU A 79 -3.09 -7.31 9.58
CA LEU A 79 -3.49 -7.88 10.86
C LEU A 79 -2.27 -8.29 11.70
N TYR A 80 -1.27 -8.91 11.08
CA TYR A 80 -0.05 -9.35 11.77
C TYR A 80 0.84 -8.18 12.24
N GLN A 81 0.84 -7.04 11.53
CA GLN A 81 1.52 -5.81 11.97
C GLN A 81 1.00 -5.30 13.32
N ALA A 82 -0.27 -5.60 13.64
CA ALA A 82 -0.90 -5.32 14.92
C ALA A 82 -0.85 -3.87 15.41
N ASP A 83 -0.69 -2.92 14.50
CA ASP A 83 -0.67 -1.48 14.75
C ASP A 83 -1.94 -0.82 14.17
N GLY A 84 -1.92 0.50 13.95
CA GLY A 84 -3.04 1.22 13.34
C GLY A 84 -3.51 0.68 11.98
N TYR A 85 -2.69 -0.08 11.24
CA TYR A 85 -3.13 -0.74 10.01
C TYR A 85 -4.01 -1.96 10.28
N ALA A 86 -3.80 -2.66 11.38
CA ALA A 86 -4.66 -3.77 11.80
C ALA A 86 -6.08 -3.27 12.10
N VAL A 87 -6.21 -2.08 12.71
CA VAL A 87 -7.51 -1.45 13.02
C VAL A 87 -8.38 -1.28 11.77
N LYS A 88 -7.76 -0.93 10.62
CA LYS A 88 -8.48 -0.80 9.35
C LYS A 88 -9.09 -2.12 8.88
N GLU A 89 -8.43 -3.24 9.16
CA GLU A 89 -8.93 -4.58 8.84
C GLU A 89 -9.98 -5.04 9.87
N LEU A 90 -9.78 -4.76 11.16
CA LEU A 90 -10.76 -5.02 12.22
C LEU A 90 -12.08 -4.27 11.99
N LEU A 91 -12.01 -3.03 11.49
CA LEU A 91 -13.16 -2.22 11.13
C LEU A 91 -14.03 -2.85 10.05
N LYS A 92 -13.47 -3.62 9.10
CA LYS A 92 -14.25 -4.30 8.07
C LYS A 92 -15.23 -5.30 8.66
N VAL A 93 -14.79 -6.01 9.71
CA VAL A 93 -15.63 -7.00 10.42
C VAL A 93 -16.61 -6.29 11.36
N THR A 94 -16.09 -5.33 12.12
CA THR A 94 -16.84 -4.60 13.15
C THR A 94 -17.98 -3.79 12.53
N SER A 95 -17.77 -3.14 11.38
CA SER A 95 -18.79 -2.34 10.70
C SER A 95 -19.99 -3.16 10.22
N VAL A 96 -19.74 -4.38 9.74
CA VAL A 96 -20.82 -5.28 9.31
C VAL A 96 -21.66 -5.71 10.51
N LEU A 97 -21.02 -6.13 11.61
CA LEU A 97 -21.73 -6.51 12.84
C LEU A 97 -22.49 -5.33 13.45
N TYR A 98 -21.88 -4.15 13.48
CA TYR A 98 -22.49 -2.94 14.02
C TYR A 98 -23.69 -2.47 13.18
N GLY A 99 -23.58 -2.50 11.84
CA GLY A 99 -24.68 -2.20 10.93
C GLY A 99 -25.85 -3.18 11.08
N ALA A 100 -25.56 -4.47 11.27
CA ALA A 100 -26.58 -5.49 11.55
C ALA A 100 -27.28 -5.29 12.91
N MET A 101 -26.56 -4.75 13.90
CA MET A 101 -27.13 -4.40 15.20
C MET A 101 -28.05 -3.18 15.11
N ASN A 102 -27.64 -2.13 14.38
CA ASN A 102 -28.42 -0.90 14.24
C ASN A 102 -29.64 -1.06 13.31
N THR A 103 -29.63 -2.00 12.37
CA THR A 103 -30.81 -2.30 11.53
C THR A 103 -31.97 -2.93 12.31
N LYS A 104 -31.73 -3.48 13.51
CA LYS A 104 -32.80 -3.92 14.42
C LYS A 104 -33.29 -2.83 15.38
N GLY A 105 -32.64 -1.64 15.39
CA GLY A 105 -32.88 -0.58 16.37
C GLY A 105 -33.36 0.76 15.80
N VAL A 106 -33.51 0.90 14.47
CA VAL A 106 -33.93 2.16 13.83
C VAL A 106 -35.28 1.97 13.13
N GLU A 107 -36.31 1.66 13.92
CA GLU A 107 -37.64 2.22 13.68
C GLU A 107 -37.76 3.45 14.59
N ARG A 108 -37.90 4.64 13.98
CA ARG A 108 -37.95 5.99 14.60
C ARG A 108 -36.61 6.68 14.88
N ALA A 109 -36.03 7.27 13.85
CA ALA A 109 -35.59 8.67 13.90
C ALA A 109 -35.40 9.18 12.47
N ASP A 110 -35.78 10.43 12.27
CA ASP A 110 -35.99 11.10 10.99
C ASP A 110 -34.88 10.96 9.95
N VAL A 111 -35.34 10.85 8.71
CA VAL A 111 -34.54 10.96 7.48
C VAL A 111 -34.01 12.39 7.39
N SER A 112 -32.78 12.63 7.87
CA SER A 112 -31.98 13.77 7.45
C SER A 112 -31.14 13.35 6.26
N GLU A 113 -31.47 13.90 5.08
CA GLU A 113 -30.85 13.69 3.77
C GLU A 113 -29.41 14.25 3.65
N GLU A 114 -28.51 13.96 4.58
CA GLU A 114 -27.13 14.46 4.51
C GLU A 114 -26.08 13.39 4.85
N ASP A 115 -26.02 12.30 4.06
CA ASP A 115 -24.73 11.61 3.82
C ASP A 115 -24.75 10.69 2.58
N SER A 116 -25.52 11.03 1.54
CA SER A 116 -25.55 10.28 0.27
C SER A 116 -24.21 10.31 -0.50
N SER A 117 -23.18 10.99 0.03
CA SER A 117 -21.88 11.18 -0.60
C SER A 117 -20.73 10.38 0.04
N LYS A 118 -20.96 9.57 1.10
CA LYS A 118 -19.91 8.73 1.72
C LYS A 118 -19.97 7.24 1.40
N PHE A 119 -21.05 6.75 0.79
CA PHE A 119 -21.02 5.44 0.15
C PHE A 119 -20.40 5.59 -1.24
N LYS A 120 -19.06 5.55 -1.31
CA LYS A 120 -18.41 5.04 -2.52
C LYS A 120 -18.87 3.59 -2.66
N PHE A 121 -20.01 3.41 -3.32
CA PHE A 121 -20.46 2.14 -3.85
C PHE A 121 -19.23 1.51 -4.49
N ASP A 122 -18.92 0.28 -4.07
CA ASP A 122 -17.94 -0.58 -4.72
C ASP A 122 -18.51 -0.98 -6.09
N LEU A 123 -18.62 0.02 -6.97
CA LEU A 123 -19.19 -0.09 -8.30
C LEU A 123 -18.35 -1.10 -9.10
N GLY A 124 -17.06 -1.23 -8.80
CA GLY A 124 -16.17 -2.21 -9.41
C GLY A 124 -16.61 -3.66 -9.17
N SER A 125 -17.02 -4.03 -7.95
CA SER A 125 -17.51 -5.39 -7.68
C SER A 125 -18.91 -5.63 -8.27
N LYS A 126 -19.82 -4.65 -8.16
CA LYS A 126 -21.18 -4.77 -8.73
C LYS A 126 -21.22 -4.68 -10.26
N ILE A 127 -20.27 -4.00 -10.91
CA ILE A 127 -20.16 -3.93 -12.38
C ILE A 127 -19.90 -5.32 -12.96
N ALA A 128 -19.07 -6.14 -12.30
CA ALA A 128 -18.82 -7.50 -12.72
C ALA A 128 -20.11 -8.33 -12.69
N ASP A 129 -20.89 -8.23 -11.61
CA ASP A 129 -22.18 -8.90 -11.47
C ASP A 129 -23.21 -8.38 -12.48
N LEU A 130 -23.24 -7.08 -12.74
CA LEU A 130 -24.14 -6.46 -13.72
C LEU A 130 -23.78 -6.88 -15.16
N LYS A 131 -22.48 -7.03 -15.45
CA LYS A 131 -21.98 -7.54 -16.73
C LYS A 131 -22.32 -9.03 -16.88
N ALA A 132 -22.15 -9.82 -15.82
CA ALA A 132 -22.53 -11.23 -15.80
C ALA A 132 -24.05 -11.40 -15.98
N ALA A 133 -24.88 -10.59 -15.31
CA ALA A 133 -26.32 -10.61 -15.46
C ALA A 133 -26.76 -10.23 -16.88
N ARG A 134 -26.13 -9.22 -17.51
CA ARG A 134 -26.38 -8.87 -18.91
C ARG A 134 -25.99 -9.99 -19.87
N GLN A 135 -24.84 -10.63 -19.63
CA GLN A 135 -24.38 -11.76 -20.42
C GLN A 135 -25.36 -12.94 -20.32
N LEU A 136 -25.78 -13.29 -19.09
CA LEU A 136 -26.77 -14.34 -18.85
C LEU A 136 -28.12 -14.01 -19.49
N ALA A 137 -28.59 -12.76 -19.43
CA ALA A 137 -29.83 -12.35 -20.10
C ALA A 137 -29.73 -12.51 -21.63
N SER A 138 -28.58 -12.16 -22.21
CA SER A 138 -28.31 -12.38 -23.64
C SER A 138 -28.26 -13.88 -23.99
N GLU A 139 -27.65 -14.70 -23.13
CA GLU A 139 -27.62 -16.16 -23.29
C GLU A 139 -29.01 -16.78 -23.18
N ILE A 140 -29.83 -16.37 -22.22
CA ILE A 140 -31.23 -16.81 -22.10
C ILE A 140 -32.00 -16.49 -23.37
N THR A 141 -31.82 -15.29 -23.92
CA THR A 141 -32.49 -14.88 -25.16
C THR A 141 -32.01 -15.70 -26.35
N SER A 142 -30.69 -15.90 -26.48
CA SER A 142 -30.09 -16.71 -27.54
C SER A 142 -30.49 -18.19 -27.46
N LYS A 143 -30.46 -18.78 -26.25
CA LYS A 143 -30.90 -20.15 -25.99
C LYS A 143 -32.39 -20.31 -26.19
N GLY A 144 -33.20 -19.31 -25.82
CA GLY A 144 -34.64 -19.29 -26.06
C GLY A 144 -34.97 -19.27 -27.56
N ALA A 145 -34.28 -18.42 -28.34
CA ALA A 145 -34.41 -18.41 -29.80
C ALA A 145 -33.98 -19.75 -30.42
N SER A 146 -32.81 -20.27 -30.01
CA SER A 146 -32.34 -21.57 -30.48
C SER A 146 -33.31 -22.70 -30.11
N LEU A 147 -33.90 -22.67 -28.92
CA LEU A 147 -34.88 -23.67 -28.49
C LEU A 147 -36.17 -23.55 -29.30
N TYR A 148 -36.66 -22.34 -29.56
CA TYR A 148 -37.82 -22.11 -30.42
C TYR A 148 -37.60 -22.68 -31.82
N ASP A 149 -36.44 -22.39 -32.44
CA ASP A 149 -36.09 -22.91 -33.76
C ASP A 149 -35.95 -24.43 -33.77
N LEU A 150 -35.36 -25.02 -32.72
CA LEU A 150 -35.23 -26.47 -32.59
C LEU A 150 -36.58 -27.16 -32.37
N LEU A 151 -37.46 -26.58 -31.54
CA LEU A 151 -38.82 -27.09 -31.32
C LEU A 151 -39.68 -26.96 -32.57
N GLY A 152 -39.51 -25.89 -33.35
CA GLY A 152 -40.19 -25.71 -34.64
C GLY A 152 -39.87 -26.83 -35.63
N LYS A 153 -38.67 -27.41 -35.54
CA LYS A 153 -38.24 -28.56 -36.35
C LYS A 153 -38.68 -29.92 -35.80
N GLU A 154 -39.26 -29.98 -34.60
CA GLU A 154 -39.59 -31.26 -33.95
C GLU A 154 -40.56 -32.11 -34.77
N VAL A 155 -41.48 -31.51 -35.53
CA VAL A 155 -42.43 -32.27 -36.36
C VAL A 155 -41.68 -33.08 -37.42
N GLU A 156 -40.76 -32.45 -38.14
CA GLU A 156 -39.91 -33.10 -39.17
C GLU A 156 -38.89 -34.05 -38.53
N LEU A 157 -38.22 -33.60 -37.46
CA LEU A 157 -37.21 -34.38 -36.76
C LEU A 157 -37.80 -35.62 -36.08
N ARG A 158 -39.07 -35.58 -35.65
CA ARG A 158 -39.75 -36.71 -35.04
C ARG A 158 -39.96 -37.84 -36.05
N GLU A 159 -40.34 -37.53 -37.28
CA GLU A 159 -40.48 -38.52 -38.34
C GLU A 159 -39.10 -39.10 -38.70
N ALA A 160 -38.11 -38.25 -38.96
CA ALA A 160 -36.74 -38.68 -39.26
C ALA A 160 -36.10 -39.51 -38.13
N ARG A 161 -36.38 -39.14 -36.86
CA ARG A 161 -35.95 -39.89 -35.67
C ARG A 161 -36.63 -41.25 -35.60
N THR A 162 -37.94 -41.31 -35.84
CA THR A 162 -38.70 -42.58 -35.81
C THR A 162 -38.23 -43.51 -36.93
N GLU A 163 -37.96 -42.97 -38.12
CA GLU A 163 -37.39 -43.70 -39.25
C GLU A 163 -35.96 -44.19 -38.94
N SER A 164 -35.11 -43.34 -38.35
CA SER A 164 -33.74 -43.73 -37.96
C SER A 164 -33.72 -44.78 -36.85
N ILE A 165 -34.65 -44.72 -35.88
CA ILE A 165 -34.80 -45.72 -34.81
C ILE A 165 -35.35 -47.05 -35.36
N ALA A 166 -36.26 -46.98 -36.33
CA ALA A 166 -36.81 -48.16 -37.00
C ALA A 166 -35.79 -48.82 -37.93
N ARG A 167 -34.71 -48.10 -38.31
CA ARG A 167 -33.63 -48.64 -39.12
C ARG A 167 -32.88 -49.73 -38.35
N PRO A 168 -32.75 -50.94 -38.91
CA PRO A 168 -31.93 -51.98 -38.31
C PRO A 168 -30.50 -51.47 -38.12
N LEU A 169 -29.88 -51.75 -36.98
CA LEU A 169 -28.50 -51.36 -36.71
C LEU A 169 -27.58 -51.94 -37.80
N GLU A 170 -26.96 -51.05 -38.58
CA GLU A 170 -25.93 -51.42 -39.54
C GLU A 170 -24.62 -51.70 -38.77
N ILE A 171 -24.50 -52.93 -38.27
CA ILE A 171 -23.35 -53.38 -37.46
C ILE A 171 -22.01 -53.09 -38.15
N ASN A 172 -21.96 -53.19 -39.49
CA ASN A 172 -20.76 -52.90 -40.28
C ASN A 172 -20.37 -51.42 -40.26
N GLU A 173 -21.34 -50.50 -40.31
CA GLU A 173 -21.07 -49.05 -40.19
C GLU A 173 -20.66 -48.70 -38.77
N ALA A 174 -21.31 -49.28 -37.76
CA ALA A 174 -20.95 -49.10 -36.36
C ALA A 174 -19.52 -49.60 -36.07
N GLU A 175 -19.14 -50.76 -36.61
CA GLU A 175 -17.78 -51.28 -36.49
C GLU A 175 -16.75 -50.36 -37.17
N LYS A 176 -17.07 -49.87 -38.37
CA LYS A 176 -16.20 -48.93 -39.10
C LYS A 176 -16.01 -47.63 -38.32
N MET A 177 -17.08 -47.04 -37.80
CA MET A 177 -17.02 -45.83 -36.98
C MET A 177 -16.24 -46.06 -35.68
N MET A 178 -16.39 -47.23 -35.07
CA MET A 178 -15.66 -47.60 -33.87
C MET A 178 -14.16 -47.76 -34.15
N LYS A 179 -13.76 -48.34 -35.29
CA LYS A 179 -12.36 -48.39 -35.73
C LYS A 179 -11.77 -47.00 -35.92
N VAL A 180 -12.48 -46.10 -36.60
CA VAL A 180 -12.04 -44.70 -36.77
C VAL A 180 -11.90 -43.99 -35.43
N ALA A 181 -12.82 -44.21 -34.49
CA ALA A 181 -12.73 -43.64 -33.15
C ALA A 181 -11.50 -44.17 -32.38
N ILE A 182 -11.22 -45.47 -32.48
CA ILE A 182 -10.01 -46.08 -31.89
C ILE A 182 -8.75 -45.45 -32.49
N ASP A 183 -8.66 -45.33 -33.81
CA ASP A 183 -7.50 -44.73 -34.49
C ASP A 183 -7.28 -43.27 -34.06
N CYS A 184 -8.36 -42.49 -33.94
CA CYS A 184 -8.31 -41.11 -33.47
C CYS A 184 -7.79 -41.02 -32.02
N VAL A 185 -8.27 -41.90 -31.14
CA VAL A 185 -7.78 -41.97 -29.75
C VAL A 185 -6.31 -42.38 -29.71
N LEU A 186 -5.89 -43.35 -30.51
CA LEU A 186 -4.49 -43.78 -30.58
C LEU A 186 -3.57 -42.65 -31.06
N GLU A 187 -4.00 -41.87 -32.06
CA GLU A 187 -3.26 -40.69 -32.52
C GLU A 187 -3.15 -39.63 -31.41
N GLN A 188 -4.24 -39.41 -30.65
CA GLN A 188 -4.24 -38.47 -29.54
C GLN A 188 -3.32 -38.94 -28.39
N VAL A 189 -3.30 -40.24 -28.09
CA VAL A 189 -2.38 -40.85 -27.11
C VAL A 189 -0.94 -40.62 -27.56
N GLN A 190 -0.64 -40.85 -28.84
CA GLN A 190 0.71 -40.67 -29.38
C GLN A 190 1.15 -39.20 -29.31
N LYS A 191 0.30 -38.25 -29.72
CA LYS A 191 0.57 -36.81 -29.57
C LYS A 191 0.86 -36.42 -28.12
N THR A 192 0.06 -36.94 -27.18
CA THR A 192 0.24 -36.66 -25.75
C THR A 192 1.57 -37.23 -25.24
N LYS A 193 1.97 -38.41 -25.71
CA LYS A 193 3.26 -39.03 -25.38
C LYS A 193 4.44 -38.22 -25.91
N ASP A 194 4.34 -37.70 -27.13
CA ASP A 194 5.39 -36.85 -27.72
C ASP A 194 5.52 -35.53 -26.96
N MET A 195 4.39 -34.94 -26.54
CA MET A 195 4.38 -33.76 -25.67
C MET A 195 5.04 -34.03 -24.31
N LEU A 196 4.76 -35.18 -23.69
CA LEU A 196 5.40 -35.59 -22.43
C LEU A 196 6.92 -35.73 -22.58
N ASN A 197 7.39 -36.32 -23.68
CA ASN A 197 8.82 -36.45 -23.95
C ASN A 197 9.48 -35.07 -24.10
N ASN A 198 8.83 -34.13 -24.79
CA ASN A 198 9.35 -32.77 -24.94
C ASN A 198 9.44 -32.05 -23.58
N VAL A 199 8.41 -32.17 -22.73
CA VAL A 199 8.42 -31.61 -21.38
C VAL A 199 9.56 -32.20 -20.54
N ALA A 200 9.78 -33.52 -20.62
CA ALA A 200 10.87 -34.17 -19.89
C ALA A 200 12.26 -33.67 -20.36
N LEU A 201 12.44 -33.43 -21.66
CA LEU A 201 13.68 -32.84 -22.19
C LEU A 201 13.87 -31.39 -21.71
N ASP A 202 12.80 -30.60 -21.70
CA ASP A 202 12.83 -29.22 -21.21
C ASP A 202 13.12 -29.17 -19.71
N GLU A 203 12.54 -30.06 -18.92
CA GLU A 203 12.80 -30.20 -17.49
C GLU A 203 14.28 -30.52 -17.23
N ALA A 204 14.84 -31.53 -17.91
CA ALA A 204 16.25 -31.89 -17.77
C ALA A 204 17.19 -30.73 -18.17
N ASN A 205 16.84 -29.99 -19.24
CA ASN A 205 17.60 -28.83 -19.67
C ASN A 205 17.54 -27.67 -18.66
N LEU A 206 16.38 -27.44 -18.04
CA LEU A 206 16.22 -26.42 -17.02
C LEU A 206 16.96 -26.80 -15.74
N GLU A 207 16.91 -28.06 -15.32
CA GLU A 207 17.64 -28.53 -14.14
C GLU A 207 19.15 -28.35 -14.31
N ALA A 208 19.69 -28.69 -15.49
CA ALA A 208 21.11 -28.47 -15.80
C ALA A 208 21.49 -26.98 -15.75
N LYS A 209 20.60 -26.08 -16.22
CA LYS A 209 20.81 -24.63 -16.12
C LYS A 209 20.76 -24.14 -14.68
N ILE A 210 19.82 -24.65 -13.88
CA ILE A 210 19.68 -24.32 -12.45
C ILE A 210 20.95 -24.71 -11.69
N GLU A 211 21.44 -25.94 -11.88
CA GLU A 211 22.66 -26.41 -11.21
C GLU A 211 23.89 -25.59 -11.61
N LYS A 212 24.03 -25.26 -12.90
CA LYS A 212 25.11 -24.36 -13.34
C LYS A 212 25.03 -22.99 -12.65
N ARG A 213 23.82 -22.41 -12.53
CA ARG A 213 23.62 -21.13 -11.84
C ARG A 213 23.88 -21.20 -10.34
N LYS A 214 23.49 -22.28 -9.67
CA LYS A 214 23.80 -22.50 -8.25
C LYS A 214 25.31 -22.52 -8.01
N LEU A 215 26.07 -23.24 -8.85
CA LEU A 215 27.54 -23.29 -8.74
C LEU A 215 28.19 -21.92 -9.01
N GLU A 216 27.71 -21.16 -10.00
CA GLU A 216 28.17 -19.78 -10.27
C GLU A 216 27.90 -18.85 -9.08
N LEU A 217 26.71 -18.97 -8.48
CA LEU A 217 26.30 -18.19 -7.31
C LEU A 217 27.18 -18.51 -6.11
N GLU A 218 27.41 -19.80 -5.82
CA GLU A 218 28.25 -20.23 -4.69
C GLU A 218 29.69 -19.71 -4.83
N ARG A 219 30.26 -19.79 -6.04
CA ARG A 219 31.60 -19.23 -6.33
C ARG A 219 31.63 -17.71 -6.12
N SER A 220 30.60 -17.01 -6.57
CA SER A 220 30.50 -15.55 -6.43
C SER A 220 30.32 -15.13 -4.96
N GLN A 221 29.52 -15.88 -4.20
CA GLN A 221 29.34 -15.68 -2.76
C GLN A 221 30.65 -15.91 -1.99
N LYS A 222 31.38 -17.00 -2.27
CA LYS A 222 32.69 -17.25 -1.69
C LYS A 222 33.67 -16.11 -1.99
N ARG A 223 33.72 -15.64 -3.25
CA ARG A 223 34.55 -14.49 -3.64
C ARG A 223 34.16 -13.21 -2.90
N LEU A 224 32.86 -12.94 -2.78
CA LEU A 224 32.35 -11.77 -2.05
C LEU A 224 32.76 -11.85 -0.57
N GLN A 225 32.62 -13.01 0.06
CA GLN A 225 33.02 -13.22 1.45
C GLN A 225 34.53 -12.97 1.64
N THR A 226 35.37 -13.46 0.73
CA THR A 226 36.82 -13.16 0.76
C THR A 226 37.10 -11.68 0.57
N LEU A 227 36.38 -10.99 -0.31
CA LEU A 227 36.56 -9.54 -0.50
C LEU A 227 36.10 -8.73 0.70
N GLN A 228 35.03 -9.16 1.37
CA GLN A 228 34.52 -8.50 2.57
C GLN A 228 35.39 -8.73 3.80
N SER A 229 36.06 -9.88 3.90
CA SER A 229 36.96 -10.17 5.03
C SER A 229 38.28 -9.40 4.96
N VAL A 230 38.65 -8.90 3.78
CA VAL A 230 39.89 -8.15 3.58
C VAL A 230 39.61 -6.65 3.66
N ARG A 231 40.27 -5.97 4.60
CA ARG A 231 40.28 -4.50 4.68
C ARG A 231 40.98 -3.95 3.41
N PRO A 232 40.36 -3.04 2.65
CA PRO A 232 41.00 -2.45 1.48
C PRO A 232 42.28 -1.70 1.87
N ALA A 233 43.35 -1.86 1.07
CA ALA A 233 44.68 -1.31 1.38
C ALA A 233 44.70 0.23 1.51
N PHE A 234 43.78 0.92 0.85
CA PHE A 234 43.66 2.39 0.90
C PHE A 234 42.88 2.90 2.12
N MET A 235 42.24 2.02 2.91
CA MET A 235 41.42 2.47 4.05
C MET A 235 42.23 3.20 5.11
N ASP A 236 43.47 2.77 5.35
CA ASP A 236 44.34 3.41 6.34
C ASP A 236 44.72 4.84 5.90
N GLU A 237 44.95 5.05 4.61
CA GLU A 237 45.20 6.38 4.05
C GLU A 237 43.94 7.26 4.12
N TYR A 238 42.77 6.68 3.81
CA TYR A 238 41.49 7.36 3.91
C TYR A 238 41.21 7.87 5.33
N GLU A 239 41.32 6.99 6.34
CA GLU A 239 41.09 7.33 7.75
C GLU A 239 42.07 8.41 8.23
N LYS A 240 43.33 8.35 7.79
CA LYS A 240 44.34 9.37 8.09
C LYS A 240 43.98 10.73 7.48
N ILE A 241 43.47 10.75 6.25
CA ILE A 241 43.04 11.99 5.58
C ILE A 241 41.78 12.55 6.26
N GLU A 242 40.82 11.71 6.65
CA GLU A 242 39.64 12.16 7.41
C GLU A 242 40.04 12.83 8.73
N GLU A 243 40.97 12.24 9.48
CA GLU A 243 41.44 12.82 10.73
C GLU A 243 42.12 14.18 10.50
N GLN A 244 42.92 14.30 9.43
CA GLN A 244 43.52 15.57 9.02
C GLN A 244 42.46 16.60 8.64
N LEU A 245 41.44 16.21 7.87
CA LEU A 245 40.34 17.09 7.47
C LEU A 245 39.61 17.63 8.69
N GLN A 246 39.33 16.79 9.69
CA GLN A 246 38.67 17.21 10.93
C GLN A 246 39.49 18.24 11.71
N LYS A 247 40.82 18.04 11.79
CA LYS A 247 41.74 19.00 12.41
C LYS A 247 41.75 20.34 11.65
N GLN A 248 41.81 20.30 10.32
CA GLN A 248 41.78 21.50 9.49
C GLN A 248 40.47 22.25 9.62
N TYR A 249 39.34 21.54 9.63
CA TYR A 249 38.01 22.15 9.81
C TYR A 249 37.88 22.85 11.15
N SER A 250 38.40 22.25 12.23
CA SER A 250 38.41 22.86 13.57
C SER A 250 39.22 24.17 13.58
N SER A 251 40.42 24.16 12.98
CA SER A 251 41.23 25.39 12.86
C SER A 251 40.56 26.45 11.99
N TYR A 252 39.90 26.04 10.90
CA TYR A 252 39.13 26.94 10.05
C TYR A 252 38.02 27.64 10.83
N LEU A 253 37.23 26.90 11.62
CA LEU A 253 36.15 27.48 12.42
C LEU A 253 36.65 28.51 13.44
N GLU A 254 37.76 28.23 14.11
CA GLU A 254 38.37 29.16 15.06
C GLU A 254 38.83 30.44 14.35
N LYS A 255 39.55 30.30 13.24
CA LYS A 255 40.00 31.44 12.43
C LYS A 255 38.84 32.25 11.87
N PHE A 256 37.80 31.56 11.39
CA PHE A 256 36.59 32.18 10.87
C PHE A 256 35.89 32.99 11.96
N ARG A 257 35.69 32.41 13.16
CA ARG A 257 35.11 33.11 14.30
C ARG A 257 35.91 34.36 14.69
N ASN A 258 37.24 34.23 14.75
CA ASN A 258 38.13 35.34 15.07
C ASN A 258 38.05 36.44 13.99
N LEU A 259 38.02 36.06 12.71
CA LEU A 259 37.88 36.99 11.60
C LEU A 259 36.55 37.76 11.70
N THR A 260 35.43 37.05 11.84
CA THR A 260 34.10 37.68 11.96
C THR A 260 34.03 38.65 13.14
N TYR A 261 34.65 38.29 14.28
CA TYR A 261 34.72 39.17 15.43
C TYR A 261 35.53 40.45 15.16
N MET A 262 36.69 40.33 14.50
CA MET A 262 37.53 41.48 14.17
C MET A 262 36.89 42.37 13.09
N GLU A 263 36.20 41.77 12.11
CA GLU A 263 35.39 42.50 11.12
C GLU A 263 34.30 43.32 11.80
N GLN A 264 33.57 42.73 12.76
CA GLN A 264 32.57 43.45 13.54
C GLN A 264 33.16 44.61 14.33
N LEU A 265 34.29 44.42 15.02
CA LEU A 265 34.98 45.49 15.74
C LEU A 265 35.40 46.64 14.84
N LEU A 266 35.88 46.34 13.63
CA LEU A 266 36.26 47.35 12.64
C LEU A 266 35.04 48.14 12.15
N ASP A 267 33.92 47.47 11.92
CA ASP A 267 32.68 48.13 11.52
C ASP A 267 32.13 49.02 12.62
N ASP A 268 32.19 48.58 13.88
CA ASP A 268 31.77 49.39 15.03
C ASP A 268 32.69 50.61 15.23
N HIS A 269 34.01 50.46 15.07
CA HIS A 269 34.95 51.59 15.10
C HIS A 269 34.62 52.62 14.01
N ARG A 270 34.42 52.16 12.77
CA ARG A 270 34.04 53.05 11.65
C ARG A 270 32.72 53.78 11.90
N ARG A 271 31.74 53.11 12.51
CA ARG A 271 30.47 53.76 12.91
C ARG A 271 30.71 54.86 13.93
N THR A 272 31.48 54.59 14.98
CA THR A 272 31.78 55.61 16.01
C THR A 272 32.56 56.80 15.44
N GLU A 273 33.53 56.57 14.54
CA GLU A 273 34.23 57.67 13.87
C GLU A 273 33.29 58.50 12.98
N GLN A 274 32.36 57.83 12.30
CA GLN A 274 31.36 58.50 11.48
C GLN A 274 30.38 59.33 12.35
N GLU A 275 29.88 58.78 13.45
CA GLU A 275 29.03 59.50 14.41
C GLU A 275 29.73 60.75 14.96
N MET A 276 30.99 60.61 15.40
CA MET A 276 31.82 61.73 15.87
C MET A 276 32.01 62.81 14.79
N PHE A 277 32.23 62.40 13.54
CA PHE A 277 32.35 63.33 12.42
C PHE A 277 31.03 64.06 12.12
N GLU A 278 29.90 63.34 12.15
CA GLU A 278 28.56 63.90 11.96
C GLU A 278 28.18 64.88 13.09
N GLU A 279 28.50 64.55 14.35
CA GLU A 279 28.32 65.45 15.49
C GLU A 279 29.17 66.72 15.36
N ALA A 280 30.44 66.60 15.00
CA ALA A 280 31.33 67.74 14.76
C ALA A 280 30.83 68.62 13.61
N ALA A 281 30.37 68.02 12.50
CA ALA A 281 29.78 68.73 11.38
C ALA A 281 28.48 69.46 11.77
N ASN A 282 27.62 68.81 12.56
CA ASN A 282 26.40 69.42 13.09
C ASN A 282 26.70 70.61 14.02
N MET A 283 27.69 70.48 14.91
CA MET A 283 28.15 71.56 15.78
C MET A 283 28.71 72.75 15.00
N LEU A 284 29.53 72.50 13.98
CA LEU A 284 30.03 73.54 13.09
C LEU A 284 28.89 74.23 12.33
N ARG A 285 27.90 73.47 11.83
CA ARG A 285 26.72 74.03 11.15
C ARG A 285 25.87 74.89 12.09
N LEU A 286 25.68 74.47 13.34
CA LEU A 286 24.98 75.25 14.37
C LEU A 286 25.72 76.55 14.69
N MET A 287 27.05 76.50 14.81
CA MET A 287 27.88 77.68 15.04
C MET A 287 27.82 78.65 13.84
N GLN A 288 27.91 78.12 12.61
CA GLN A 288 27.80 78.92 11.39
C GLN A 288 26.42 79.59 11.26
N ASN A 289 25.35 78.89 11.61
CA ASN A 289 24.00 79.46 11.61
C ASN A 289 23.86 80.56 12.66
N ARG A 290 24.39 80.36 13.88
CA ARG A 290 24.43 81.42 14.92
C ARG A 290 25.16 82.67 14.44
N LEU A 291 26.34 82.51 13.85
CA LEU A 291 27.11 83.64 13.30
C LEU A 291 26.33 84.37 12.19
N LYS A 292 25.66 83.65 11.29
CA LYS A 292 24.80 84.27 10.26
C LYS A 292 23.61 85.02 10.86
N GLU A 293 23.00 84.49 11.92
CA GLU A 293 21.91 85.17 12.63
C GLU A 293 22.41 86.45 13.31
N GLU A 294 23.58 86.42 13.94
CA GLU A 294 24.24 87.58 14.54
C GLU A 294 24.59 88.64 13.47
N GLU A 295 25.16 88.23 12.32
CA GLU A 295 25.39 89.13 11.19
C GLU A 295 24.09 89.76 10.66
N GLN A 296 23.02 88.98 10.52
CA GLN A 296 21.71 89.52 10.10
C GLN A 296 21.10 90.48 11.12
N GLN A 297 21.29 90.23 12.43
CA GLN A 297 20.88 91.17 13.48
C GLN A 297 21.69 92.47 13.43
N LEU A 298 23.01 92.38 13.20
CA LEU A 298 23.87 93.54 13.01
C LEU A 298 23.46 94.35 11.78
N LEU A 299 23.19 93.71 10.63
CA LEU A 299 22.66 94.38 9.44
C LEU A 299 21.28 95.04 9.70
N LYS A 300 20.37 94.38 10.42
CA LYS A 300 19.07 94.97 10.80
C LYS A 300 19.19 96.13 11.79
N SER A 301 20.21 96.11 12.66
CA SER A 301 20.50 97.22 13.59
C SER A 301 21.20 98.39 12.91
N GLY A 302 21.98 98.13 11.84
CA GLY A 302 22.60 99.14 10.99
C GLY A 302 21.61 99.88 10.10
N SER A 303 20.54 99.23 9.61
CA SER A 303 19.46 99.88 8.84
C SER A 303 18.46 100.67 9.69
N LYS A 304 18.64 100.80 11.01
CA LYS A 304 17.75 101.56 11.90
C LYS A 304 18.26 102.96 12.26
N TRP A 305 19.29 103.44 11.57
CA TRP A 305 19.86 104.79 11.70
C TRP A 305 19.87 105.57 10.35
N ASP A 306 18.90 105.31 9.48
CA ASP A 306 18.46 106.26 8.44
C ASP A 306 17.09 106.82 8.83
#